data_AF-A0A9E4LYF5-F1
#
_entry.id   AF-A0A9E4LYF5-F1
#
_cell.length_a   1.000
_cell.length_b   1.000
_cell.length_c   1.000
_cell.angle_alpha   90.00
_cell.angle_beta   90.00
_cell.angle_gamma   90.00
#
_symmetry.space_group_name_H-M   'P 1'
#
loop_
_entity.id
_entity.type
_entity.pdbx_description
1 polymer ?
#
loop_
_entity_poly.entity_id
_entity_poly.type
_entity_poly.pdbx_seq_one_letter_code
_entity_poly.pdbx_strand_id
1 'polypeptide(L)'
;MRFITTSLFVIITVVLAVLFTSLSIGGLWAMIDANSLVGLQALIEKDVDPDLWLDVGLPVLGCPLWIVTAAVSAVLLLVRRRRKSRYLT
;
A
#
# COMPACT_ATOMS: atom_id res chain seq x y z
N MET A 1 22.15 -4.49 16.45
CA MET A 1 21.46 -3.23 16.08
C MET A 1 20.40 -3.37 14.96
N ARG A 2 20.64 -4.09 13.84
CA ARG A 2 19.66 -4.23 12.72
C ARG A 2 18.31 -4.90 13.04
N PHE A 3 18.23 -5.65 14.15
CA PHE A 3 17.00 -6.34 14.56
C PHE A 3 15.99 -5.41 15.25
N ILE A 4 16.48 -4.39 15.96
CA ILE A 4 15.65 -3.44 16.72
C ILE A 4 14.95 -2.48 15.75
N THR A 5 15.68 -1.99 14.74
CA THR A 5 15.15 -1.06 13.73
C THR A 5 14.05 -1.69 12.88
N THR A 6 14.17 -2.96 12.53
CA THR A 6 13.16 -3.66 11.72
C THR A 6 11.90 -4.00 12.52
N SER A 7 12.04 -4.38 13.79
CA SER A 7 10.87 -4.59 14.65
C SER A 7 10.14 -3.28 14.95
N LEU A 8 10.87 -2.19 15.20
CA LEU A 8 10.28 -0.86 15.33
C LEU A 8 9.55 -0.43 14.05
N PHE A 9 10.14 -0.68 12.88
CA PHE A 9 9.50 -0.35 11.60
C PHE A 9 8.19 -1.10 11.38
N VAL A 10 8.12 -2.37 11.76
CA VAL A 10 6.89 -3.19 11.71
C VAL A 10 5.86 -2.66 12.70
N ILE A 11 6.26 -2.33 13.92
CA ILE A 11 5.35 -1.78 14.93
C ILE A 11 4.79 -0.43 14.46
N ILE A 12 5.65 0.46 13.96
CA ILE A 12 5.23 1.76 13.43
C ILE A 12 4.27 1.58 12.24
N THR A 13 4.55 0.67 11.32
CA THR A 13 3.65 0.42 10.18
C THR A 13 2.31 -0.19 10.61
N VAL A 14 2.28 -1.09 11.59
CA VAL A 14 1.03 -1.62 12.15
C VAL A 14 0.25 -0.54 12.91
N VAL A 15 0.92 0.29 13.70
CA VAL A 15 0.28 1.40 14.44
C VAL A 15 -0.29 2.44 13.48
N LEU A 16 0.46 2.80 12.43
CA LEU A 16 -0.05 3.69 11.38
C LEU A 16 -1.23 3.04 10.64
N ALA A 17 -1.17 1.76 10.33
CA ALA A 17 -2.29 1.04 9.70
C ALA A 17 -3.56 1.07 10.58
N VAL A 18 -3.43 0.98 11.91
CA VAL A 18 -4.55 1.08 12.86
C VAL A 18 -5.04 2.53 13.00
N LEU A 19 -4.16 3.53 12.95
CA LEU A 19 -4.54 4.94 13.04
C LEU A 19 -5.23 5.44 11.76
N PHE A 20 -4.91 4.85 10.61
CA PHE A 20 -5.47 5.21 9.30
C PHE A 20 -6.56 4.25 8.82
N THR A 21 -7.25 3.54 9.72
CA THR A 21 -8.34 2.60 9.37
C THR A 21 -9.44 3.24 8.53
N SER A 22 -9.64 4.55 8.65
CA SER A 22 -10.65 5.31 7.91
C SER A 22 -10.13 5.96 6.62
N LEU A 23 -8.83 5.84 6.32
CA LEU A 23 -8.21 6.49 5.17
C LEU A 23 -8.13 5.51 3.99
N SER A 24 -8.73 5.89 2.87
CA SER A 24 -8.67 5.14 1.62
C SER A 24 -7.39 5.47 0.85
N ILE A 25 -6.94 4.54 -0.01
CA ILE A 25 -5.74 4.72 -0.84
C ILE A 25 -5.87 5.96 -1.72
N GLY A 26 -7.04 6.15 -2.33
CA GLY A 26 -7.38 7.32 -3.13
C GLY A 26 -7.36 8.60 -2.30
N GLY A 27 -7.83 8.56 -1.05
CA GLY A 27 -7.79 9.71 -0.14
C GLY A 27 -6.36 10.14 0.20
N LEU A 28 -5.46 9.20 0.49
CA LEU A 28 -4.05 9.50 0.74
C LEU A 28 -3.36 10.01 -0.52
N TRP A 29 -3.64 9.40 -1.68
CA TRP A 29 -3.05 9.82 -2.95
C TRP A 29 -3.52 11.23 -3.34
N ALA A 30 -4.82 11.51 -3.22
CA ALA A 30 -5.37 12.85 -3.45
C ALA A 30 -4.80 13.90 -2.49
N MET A 31 -4.44 13.51 -1.26
CA MET A 31 -3.77 14.39 -0.30
C MET A 31 -2.32 14.72 -0.70
N ILE A 32 -1.62 13.80 -1.38
CA ILE A 32 -0.27 14.04 -1.89
C ILE A 32 -0.32 14.86 -3.18
N ASP A 33 -1.11 14.41 -4.15
CA ASP A 33 -1.31 15.08 -5.42
C ASP A 33 -2.61 14.62 -6.10
N ALA A 34 -3.64 15.45 -5.99
CA ALA A 34 -4.93 15.23 -6.64
C ALA A 34 -4.86 15.32 -8.18
N ASN A 35 -3.98 16.18 -8.72
CA ASN A 35 -3.88 16.37 -10.17
C ASN A 35 -3.30 15.14 -10.87
N SER A 36 -2.34 14.47 -10.24
CA SER A 36 -1.83 13.18 -10.74
C SER A 36 -2.91 12.10 -10.76
N LEU A 37 -3.86 12.11 -9.82
CA LEU A 37 -4.97 11.17 -9.77
C LEU A 37 -5.94 11.37 -10.94
N VAL A 38 -6.29 12.63 -11.21
CA VAL A 38 -7.15 13.02 -12.34
C VAL A 38 -6.45 12.75 -13.68
N GLY A 39 -5.15 13.01 -13.76
CA GLY A 39 -4.36 12.70 -14.95
C GLY A 39 -4.32 11.19 -15.24
N LEU A 40 -4.22 10.36 -14.20
CA LEU A 40 -4.26 8.91 -14.32
C LEU A 40 -5.65 8.39 -14.74
N GLN A 41 -6.72 8.96 -14.19
CA GLN A 41 -8.09 8.71 -14.66
C GLN A 41 -8.21 9.02 -16.16
N ALA A 42 -7.79 10.22 -16.58
CA ALA A 42 -7.89 10.65 -17.97
C ALA A 42 -7.06 9.77 -18.93
N LEU A 43 -5.92 9.22 -18.47
CA LEU A 43 -5.15 8.24 -19.24
C LEU A 43 -5.90 6.92 -19.40
N ILE A 44 -6.48 6.40 -18.31
CA ILE A 44 -7.19 5.10 -18.34
C ILE A 44 -8.45 5.19 -19.19
N GLU A 45 -9.25 6.25 -19.02
CA GLU A 45 -10.46 6.49 -19.79
C GLU A 45 -10.15 6.67 -21.29
N LYS A 46 -8.97 7.20 -21.63
CA LYS A 46 -8.57 7.45 -23.01
C LYS A 46 -7.94 6.22 -23.69
N ASP A 47 -7.03 5.52 -23.01
CA ASP A 47 -6.17 4.51 -23.64
C ASP A 47 -6.61 3.07 -23.37
N VAL A 48 -7.45 2.81 -22.36
CA VAL A 48 -7.85 1.46 -21.97
C VAL A 48 -9.34 1.22 -22.20
N ASP A 49 -10.17 1.75 -21.30
CA ASP A 49 -11.63 1.63 -21.37
C ASP A 49 -12.22 2.58 -20.30
N PRO A 50 -13.18 3.46 -20.64
CA PRO A 50 -13.82 4.35 -19.66
C PRO A 50 -14.47 3.61 -18.49
N ASP A 51 -15.03 2.42 -18.72
CA ASP A 51 -15.70 1.64 -17.66
C ASP A 51 -14.70 1.01 -16.69
N LEU A 52 -13.45 0.77 -17.13
CA LEU A 52 -12.41 0.17 -16.28
C LEU A 52 -12.01 1.08 -15.10
N TRP A 53 -12.07 2.40 -15.28
CA TRP A 53 -11.81 3.32 -14.18
C TRP A 53 -12.86 3.20 -13.09
N LEU A 54 -14.13 3.05 -13.47
CA LEU A 54 -15.24 2.89 -12.54
C LEU A 54 -15.25 1.51 -11.90
N ASP A 55 -15.00 0.46 -12.68
CA ASP A 55 -15.09 -0.93 -12.24
C ASP A 55 -13.85 -1.42 -11.48
N VAL A 56 -12.67 -0.84 -11.73
CA VAL A 56 -11.40 -1.28 -11.13
C VAL A 56 -10.67 -0.15 -10.44
N GLY A 57 -10.52 1.00 -11.10
CA GLY A 57 -9.82 2.17 -10.54
C GLY A 57 -10.43 2.61 -9.21
N LEU A 58 -11.71 2.98 -9.21
CA LEU A 58 -12.40 3.45 -8.01
C LEU A 58 -12.42 2.41 -6.87
N PRO A 59 -12.72 1.11 -7.09
CA PRO A 59 -12.65 0.10 -6.03
C PRO A 59 -11.25 -0.07 -5.44
N VAL A 60 -10.20 0.01 -6.26
CA VAL A 60 -8.81 -0.06 -5.79
C VAL A 60 -8.45 1.18 -4.98
N LEU A 61 -8.87 2.37 -5.40
CA LEU A 61 -8.66 3.60 -4.65
C LEU A 61 -9.50 3.65 -3.36
N GLY A 62 -10.69 3.06 -3.37
CA GLY A 62 -11.58 2.93 -2.21
C GLY A 62 -11.09 1.93 -1.17
N CYS A 63 -10.14 1.06 -1.54
CA CYS A 63 -9.58 0.10 -0.60
C CYS A 63 -8.91 0.82 0.58
N PRO A 64 -9.16 0.34 1.80
CA PRO A 64 -8.63 0.99 2.98
C PRO A 64 -7.13 0.72 3.11
N LEU A 65 -6.37 1.75 3.53
CA LEU A 65 -4.90 1.75 3.49
C LEU A 65 -4.26 0.62 4.30
N TRP A 66 -4.96 0.15 5.35
CA TRP A 66 -4.47 -0.89 6.25
C TRP A 66 -4.23 -2.21 5.51
N ILE A 67 -4.98 -2.52 4.44
CA ILE A 67 -4.80 -3.76 3.67
C ILE A 67 -3.47 -3.73 2.92
N VAL A 68 -3.15 -2.62 2.26
CA VAL A 68 -1.91 -2.47 1.49
C VAL A 68 -0.70 -2.46 2.43
N THR A 69 -0.79 -1.74 3.55
CA THR A 69 0.29 -1.69 4.54
C THR A 69 0.47 -3.03 5.27
N ALA A 70 -0.60 -3.76 5.56
CA ALA A 70 -0.53 -5.13 6.07
C ALA A 70 0.11 -6.09 5.05
N ALA A 71 -0.23 -5.97 3.77
CA ALA A 71 0.36 -6.80 2.71
C ALA A 71 1.88 -6.54 2.58
N VAL A 72 2.30 -5.28 2.52
CA VAL A 72 3.73 -4.91 2.41
C VAL A 72 4.51 -5.38 3.63
N SER A 73 3.98 -5.18 4.84
CA SER A 73 4.62 -5.64 6.07
C SER A 73 4.72 -7.17 6.12
N ALA A 74 3.69 -7.90 5.69
CA ALA A 74 3.72 -9.36 5.58
C ALA A 74 4.81 -9.84 4.60
N VAL A 75 4.92 -9.24 3.42
CA VAL A 75 5.96 -9.56 2.43
C VAL A 75 7.35 -9.33 3.00
N LEU A 76 7.58 -8.19 3.66
CA LEU A 76 8.87 -7.89 4.30
C LEU A 76 9.23 -8.90 5.40
N LEU A 77 8.24 -9.32 6.21
CA LEU A 77 8.43 -10.35 7.22
C LEU A 77 8.78 -11.71 6.60
N LEU A 78 8.12 -12.10 5.51
CA LEU A 78 8.38 -13.35 4.80
C LEU A 78 9.77 -13.37 4.15
N VAL A 79 10.17 -12.29 3.47
CA VAL A 79 11.52 -12.14 2.90
C VAL A 79 12.58 -12.24 3.98
N ARG A 80 12.35 -11.63 5.15
CA ARG A 80 13.27 -11.70 6.29
C ARG A 80 13.37 -13.11 6.86
N ARG A 81 12.24 -13.82 7.01
CA ARG A 81 12.23 -15.23 7.46
C ARG A 81 13.08 -16.11 6.54
N ARG A 82 12.95 -15.94 5.22
CA ARG A 82 13.77 -16.70 4.25
C ARG A 82 15.25 -16.39 4.32
N ARG A 83 15.65 -15.14 4.58
CA ARG A 83 17.08 -14.80 4.75
C ARG A 83 17.69 -15.41 6.02
N LYS A 84 16.97 -15.44 7.14
CA LYS A 84 17.51 -16.03 8.39
C LYS A 84 17.77 -17.54 8.26
N SER A 85 16.95 -18.24 7.46
CA SER A 85 17.09 -19.68 7.22
C SER A 85 18.30 -20.07 6.37
N ARG A 86 18.86 -19.16 5.54
CA ARG A 86 20.01 -19.44 4.66
C ARG A 86 21.38 -19.29 5.32
N TYR A 87 21.45 -18.80 6.55
CA TYR A 87 22.71 -18.61 7.29
C TYR A 87 22.94 -19.67 8.39
N LEU A 88 22.05 -20.66 8.51
CA LEU A 88 22.12 -21.75 9.50
C LEU A 88 22.38 -23.13 8.87
N THR A 89 22.77 -23.15 7.60
CA THR A 89 23.28 -24.31 6.84
C THR A 89 24.60 -23.90 6.24
#